data_AF-A0AAD9NH69-F1
#
_entry.id   AF-A0AAD9NH69-F1
#
_cell.length_a   1.000
_cell.length_b   1.000
_cell.length_c   1.000
_cell.angle_alpha   90.00
_cell.angle_beta   90.00
_cell.angle_gamma   90.00
#
_symmetry.space_group_name_H-M   'P 1'
#
loop_
_entity.id
_entity.type
_entity.pdbx_description
1 polymer ?
#
loop_
_entity_poly.entity_id
_entity_poly.type
_entity_poly.pdbx_seq_one_letter_code
_entity_poly.pdbx_strand_id
1 'polypeptide(L)'
;MDCKYCHKTYRKKEMERHVHLECPRATVECLFQRFGCQQKFERSEEDEHMRREVVKHLSLLCYHFPVTNPLGPVKYYDISQSAPVISTLASITAPPTLGLSTDPGFCSDYSGTSTVYSTAPNRYPIAHSMEVQSSDAPLLPHTKPPTASCFPINIPHNSYEHQCRPNTFPLEPEPWRSEETTRELVTRLKLTVEDQKNQLKQQGMKLQQQERTIRQLDVQLKEVEGRFCNGIYIWRIREYSQKRKDAIERKATVHHSPGFYTSPHGYKMCIRANLNGVESGTGTHLSLFVHVMQGEYDEILPWPFLGHVVLSILDQTWRKTRYQ
;
A
#
# COMPACT_ATOMS: atom_id res chain seq x y z
N MET A 1 25.85 16.57 -50.17
CA MET A 1 24.45 16.58 -50.65
C MET A 1 23.73 17.64 -49.85
N ASP A 2 22.83 18.38 -50.48
CA ASP A 2 22.16 19.49 -49.80
C ASP A 2 20.89 19.01 -49.09
N CYS A 3 20.65 19.54 -47.90
CA CYS A 3 19.47 19.20 -47.12
C CYS A 3 18.21 19.74 -47.82
N LYS A 4 17.22 18.87 -48.03
CA LYS A 4 15.94 19.25 -48.67
C LYS A 4 15.14 20.33 -47.94
N TYR A 5 15.44 20.59 -46.66
CA TYR A 5 14.69 21.54 -45.82
C TYR A 5 15.45 22.83 -45.55
N CYS A 6 16.76 22.75 -45.24
CA CYS A 6 17.57 23.92 -44.89
C CYS A 6 18.63 24.27 -45.95
N HIS A 7 18.73 23.51 -47.03
CA HIS A 7 19.66 23.69 -48.16
C HIS A 7 21.15 23.73 -47.81
N LYS A 8 21.53 23.45 -46.56
CA LYS A 8 22.92 23.30 -46.13
C LYS A 8 23.50 21.97 -46.59
N THR A 9 24.78 21.96 -46.96
CA THR A 9 25.47 20.78 -47.48
C THR A 9 25.99 19.89 -46.35
N TYR A 10 25.65 18.60 -46.39
CA TYR A 10 26.11 17.60 -45.43
C TYR A 10 26.70 16.37 -46.14
N ARG A 11 27.52 15.60 -45.40
CA ARG A 11 27.99 14.28 -45.84
C ARG A 11 26.81 13.31 -45.92
N LYS A 12 26.83 12.40 -46.89
CA LYS A 12 25.73 11.44 -47.13
C LYS A 12 25.34 10.64 -45.88
N LYS A 13 26.34 10.23 -45.07
CA LYS A 13 26.14 9.49 -43.81
C LYS A 13 25.51 10.33 -42.68
N GLU A 14 25.59 11.65 -42.76
CA GLU A 14 25.13 12.58 -41.71
C GLU A 14 23.79 13.22 -42.06
N MET A 15 23.39 13.17 -43.33
CA MET A 15 22.15 13.76 -43.84
C MET A 15 20.91 13.24 -43.10
N GLU A 16 20.83 11.93 -42.87
CA GLU A 16 19.69 11.30 -42.21
C GLU A 16 19.54 11.76 -40.76
N ARG A 17 20.64 11.78 -40.02
CA ARG A 17 20.70 12.28 -38.63
C ARG A 17 20.32 13.76 -38.56
N HIS A 18 20.91 14.58 -39.43
CA HIS A 18 20.60 16.00 -39.49
C HIS A 18 19.11 16.24 -39.71
N VAL A 19 18.49 15.61 -40.70
CA VAL A 19 17.07 15.78 -41.02
C VAL A 19 16.16 15.38 -39.86
N HIS A 20 16.45 14.27 -39.17
CA HIS A 20 15.56 13.74 -38.13
C HIS A 20 15.76 14.35 -36.75
N LEU A 21 16.95 14.88 -36.43
CA LEU A 21 17.27 15.32 -35.07
C LEU A 21 17.70 16.79 -34.95
N GLU A 22 18.25 17.39 -36.01
CA GLU A 22 18.96 18.68 -35.89
C GLU A 22 18.43 19.77 -36.82
N CYS A 23 17.73 19.41 -37.90
CA CYS A 23 17.34 20.36 -38.93
C CYS A 23 16.25 21.31 -38.41
N PRO A 24 16.51 22.63 -38.31
CA PRO A 24 15.54 23.58 -37.75
C PRO A 24 14.31 23.73 -38.64
N ARG A 25 14.45 23.49 -39.95
CA ARG A 25 13.38 23.61 -40.94
C ARG A 25 12.67 22.30 -41.26
N ALA A 26 13.04 21.21 -40.58
CA ALA A 26 12.32 19.95 -40.73
C ALA A 26 10.95 20.08 -40.08
N THR A 27 9.90 19.69 -40.80
CA THR A 27 8.55 19.61 -40.24
C THR A 27 8.48 18.46 -39.25
N VAL A 28 8.13 18.78 -38.01
CA VAL A 28 7.97 17.84 -36.90
C VAL A 28 6.55 17.88 -36.36
N GLU A 29 6.14 16.77 -35.75
CA GLU A 29 4.85 16.66 -35.06
C GLU A 29 5.02 17.04 -33.59
N CYS A 30 3.97 17.60 -32.97
CA CYS A 30 4.01 17.98 -31.57
C CYS A 30 4.33 16.80 -30.64
N LEU A 31 5.15 17.02 -29.61
CA LEU A 31 5.44 16.03 -28.55
C LEU A 31 4.17 15.46 -27.89
N PHE A 32 3.09 16.25 -27.87
CA PHE A 32 1.80 15.88 -27.29
C PHE A 32 0.82 15.24 -28.28
N GLN A 33 1.26 14.88 -29.49
CA GLN A 33 0.41 14.25 -30.49
C GLN A 33 -0.22 12.94 -30.02
N ARG A 34 0.52 12.13 -29.26
CA ARG A 34 -0.01 10.89 -28.66
C ARG A 34 -1.11 11.12 -27.64
N PHE A 35 -1.21 12.34 -27.11
CA PHE A 35 -2.23 12.77 -26.16
C PHE A 35 -3.33 13.62 -26.83
N GLY A 36 -3.29 13.80 -28.16
CA GLY A 36 -4.35 14.47 -28.92
C GLY A 36 -3.98 15.81 -29.57
N CYS A 37 -2.74 16.29 -29.47
CA CYS A 37 -2.33 17.53 -30.15
C CYS A 37 -1.94 17.28 -31.62
N GLN A 38 -2.75 17.76 -32.58
CA GLN A 38 -2.55 17.49 -34.01
C GLN A 38 -1.64 18.49 -34.75
N GLN A 39 -0.91 19.33 -34.02
CA GLN A 39 -0.09 20.37 -34.64
C GLN A 39 1.20 19.81 -35.26
N LYS A 40 1.54 20.30 -36.45
CA LYS A 40 2.81 20.06 -37.14
C LYS A 40 3.39 21.41 -37.53
N PHE A 41 4.69 21.58 -37.31
CA PHE A 41 5.38 22.86 -37.45
C PHE A 41 6.84 22.65 -37.82
N GLU A 42 7.56 23.71 -38.22
CA GLU A 42 9.02 23.62 -38.38
C GLU A 42 9.67 23.44 -37.00
N ARG A 43 10.72 22.61 -36.88
CA ARG A 43 11.41 22.38 -35.59
C ARG A 43 11.83 23.69 -34.89
N SER A 44 12.13 24.76 -35.63
CA SER A 44 12.42 26.08 -35.05
C SER A 44 11.24 26.72 -34.30
N GLU A 45 10.01 26.33 -34.62
CA GLU A 45 8.76 26.85 -34.02
C GLU A 45 8.30 26.02 -32.81
N GLU A 46 8.97 24.90 -32.53
CA GLU A 46 8.60 23.94 -31.47
C GLU A 46 8.48 24.61 -30.10
N ASP A 47 9.48 25.42 -29.72
CA ASP A 47 9.52 26.12 -28.44
C ASP A 47 8.41 27.16 -28.31
N GLU A 48 8.07 27.83 -29.41
CA GLU A 48 7.00 28.82 -29.41
C GLU A 48 5.63 28.16 -29.30
N HIS A 49 5.40 27.09 -30.05
CA HIS A 49 4.20 26.27 -29.94
C HIS A 49 4.05 25.71 -28.51
N MET A 50 5.11 25.12 -27.95
CA MET A 50 5.13 24.57 -26.59
C MET A 50 4.76 25.63 -25.54
N ARG A 51 5.27 26.86 -25.68
CA ARG A 51 4.93 27.97 -24.78
C ARG A 51 3.50 28.47 -24.95
N ARG A 52 3.02 28.64 -26.18
CA ARG A 52 1.66 29.14 -26.48
C ARG A 52 0.59 28.15 -26.03
N GLU A 53 0.82 26.86 -26.23
CA GLU A 53 -0.18 25.81 -26.01
C GLU A 53 0.03 25.05 -24.68
N VAL A 54 0.85 25.56 -23.76
CA VAL A 54 1.19 24.88 -22.49
C VAL A 54 -0.05 24.48 -21.67
N VAL A 55 -1.06 25.35 -21.62
CA VAL A 55 -2.32 25.08 -20.88
C VAL A 55 -3.10 23.93 -21.54
N LYS A 56 -3.15 23.91 -22.88
CA LYS A 56 -3.79 22.85 -23.65
C LYS A 56 -3.05 21.53 -23.45
N HIS A 57 -1.72 21.52 -23.54
CA HIS A 57 -0.92 20.31 -23.31
C HIS A 57 -1.06 19.78 -21.89
N LEU A 58 -1.08 20.67 -20.89
CA LEU A 58 -1.36 20.29 -19.50
C LEU A 58 -2.77 19.68 -19.34
N SER A 59 -3.78 20.23 -20.02
CA SER A 59 -5.14 19.68 -20.00
C SER A 59 -5.21 18.28 -20.64
N LEU A 60 -4.48 18.05 -21.73
CA LEU A 60 -4.40 16.74 -22.38
C LEU A 60 -3.71 15.72 -21.46
N LEU A 61 -2.66 16.14 -20.74
CA LEU A 61 -2.01 15.30 -19.73
C LEU A 61 -2.96 14.96 -18.58
N CYS A 62 -3.69 15.91 -18.03
CA CYS A 62 -4.66 15.66 -16.96
C CYS A 62 -5.81 14.74 -17.41
N TYR A 63 -6.18 14.77 -18.69
CA TYR A 63 -7.20 13.89 -19.25
C TYR A 63 -6.70 12.46 -19.47
N HIS A 64 -5.45 12.30 -19.96
CA HIS A 64 -4.86 10.99 -20.27
C HIS A 64 -4.18 10.30 -19.08
N PHE A 65 -3.62 11.07 -18.14
CA PHE A 65 -3.14 10.59 -16.86
C PHE A 65 -4.16 10.99 -15.81
N PRO A 66 -5.17 10.15 -15.53
CA PRO A 66 -6.00 10.38 -14.37
C PRO A 66 -5.08 10.29 -13.15
N VAL A 67 -4.70 11.46 -12.60
CA VAL A 67 -4.25 11.61 -11.23
C VAL A 67 -5.38 11.09 -10.37
N THR A 68 -5.42 9.78 -10.12
CA THR A 68 -6.32 9.06 -9.19
C THR A 68 -7.68 9.73 -8.95
N ASN A 69 -8.32 10.23 -10.00
CA ASN A 69 -9.63 10.87 -9.92
C ASN A 69 -10.61 9.89 -10.56
N PRO A 70 -11.18 8.96 -9.77
CA PRO A 70 -12.16 8.00 -10.27
C PRO A 70 -13.52 8.66 -10.57
N LEU A 71 -13.65 9.97 -10.34
CA LEU A 71 -14.73 10.79 -10.84
C LEU A 71 -14.27 11.32 -12.20
N GLY A 72 -15.01 11.02 -13.28
CA GLY A 72 -14.70 11.49 -14.63
C GLY A 72 -14.60 13.03 -14.74
N PRO A 73 -14.54 13.59 -15.97
CA PRO A 73 -14.33 15.03 -16.16
C PRO A 73 -15.31 15.83 -15.30
N VAL A 74 -14.77 16.65 -14.39
CA VAL A 74 -15.54 17.57 -13.56
C VAL A 74 -16.25 18.51 -14.51
N LYS A 75 -17.58 18.37 -14.62
CA LYS A 75 -18.40 19.34 -15.34
C LYS A 75 -18.41 20.61 -14.51
N TYR A 76 -17.73 21.64 -14.99
CA TYR A 76 -17.96 23.00 -14.53
C TYR A 76 -19.40 23.36 -14.89
N TYR A 77 -20.27 23.47 -13.89
CA TYR A 77 -21.54 24.17 -14.04
C TYR A 77 -21.24 25.66 -13.82
N ASP A 78 -21.51 26.48 -14.84
CA ASP A 78 -21.46 27.93 -14.76
C ASP A 78 -22.56 28.40 -13.79
N ILE A 79 -22.16 28.99 -12.66
CA ILE A 79 -23.05 29.42 -11.57
C ILE A 79 -23.69 30.78 -11.89
N SER A 80 -23.51 31.33 -13.09
CA SER A 80 -24.21 32.57 -13.48
C SER A 80 -25.69 32.39 -13.83
N GLN A 81 -26.23 31.15 -13.86
CA GLN A 81 -27.61 30.90 -14.32
C GLN A 81 -28.40 29.83 -13.54
N SER A 82 -28.56 29.97 -12.22
CA SER A 82 -29.61 29.22 -11.51
C SER A 82 -30.47 30.10 -10.59
N ALA A 83 -31.78 29.90 -10.73
CA ALA A 83 -32.88 30.56 -10.02
C ALA A 83 -32.85 30.31 -8.49
N PRO A 84 -33.52 31.13 -7.66
CA PRO A 84 -33.29 31.14 -6.23
C PRO A 84 -33.86 29.89 -5.56
N VAL A 85 -33.03 29.17 -4.83
CA VAL A 85 -33.46 28.11 -3.92
C VAL A 85 -33.74 28.74 -2.56
N ILE A 86 -34.98 28.58 -2.10
CA ILE A 86 -35.46 29.00 -0.77
C ILE A 86 -34.61 28.31 0.31
N SER A 87 -33.85 29.10 1.06
CA SER A 87 -33.11 28.64 2.23
C SER A 87 -34.03 28.71 3.45
N THR A 88 -34.42 27.55 3.99
CA THR A 88 -35.01 27.47 5.32
C THR A 88 -33.86 27.37 6.33
N LEU A 89 -33.47 28.51 6.90
CA LEU A 89 -32.54 28.58 8.03
C LEU A 89 -33.26 28.11 9.30
N ALA A 90 -32.86 26.96 9.84
CA ALA A 90 -33.12 26.64 11.23
C ALA A 90 -32.02 27.26 12.09
N SER A 91 -32.36 28.33 12.81
CA SER A 91 -31.48 29.05 13.72
C SER A 91 -31.02 28.16 14.88
N ILE A 92 -29.70 27.99 15.03
CA ILE A 92 -29.10 27.46 16.25
C ILE A 92 -28.89 28.66 17.19
N THR A 93 -29.73 28.76 18.22
CA THR A 93 -29.58 29.71 19.31
C THR A 93 -28.38 29.35 20.18
N ALA A 94 -27.51 30.33 20.43
CA ALA A 94 -26.39 30.24 21.36
C ALA A 94 -26.87 30.05 22.82
N PRO A 95 -26.07 29.43 23.71
CA PRO A 95 -26.40 29.36 25.13
C PRO A 95 -26.10 30.72 25.82
N PRO A 96 -26.92 31.17 26.78
CA PRO A 96 -26.65 32.40 27.52
C PRO A 96 -25.66 32.14 28.67
N THR A 97 -24.79 33.12 28.94
CA THR A 97 -23.93 33.16 30.14
C THR A 97 -24.47 34.18 31.15
N LEU A 98 -24.31 33.83 32.43
CA LEU A 98 -24.31 34.63 33.67
C LEU A 98 -25.66 34.93 34.38
N GLY A 99 -25.80 34.26 35.54
CA GLY A 99 -26.60 34.70 36.68
C GLY A 99 -25.80 34.45 37.96
N LEU A 100 -25.45 35.55 38.63
CA LEU A 100 -24.69 35.68 39.87
C LEU A 100 -25.48 35.10 41.06
N SER A 101 -24.84 34.31 41.93
CA SER A 101 -25.32 34.08 43.30
C SER A 101 -24.13 33.96 44.25
N THR A 102 -24.15 34.84 45.23
CA THR A 102 -23.26 34.95 46.39
C THR A 102 -23.43 33.77 47.33
N ASP A 103 -22.32 33.17 47.80
CA ASP A 103 -22.07 33.01 49.24
C ASP A 103 -20.60 32.64 49.51
N PRO A 104 -20.04 33.05 50.68
CA PRO A 104 -18.61 33.04 50.94
C PRO A 104 -18.18 31.82 51.77
N GLY A 105 -17.04 31.22 51.43
CA GLY A 105 -16.47 30.18 52.27
C GLY A 105 -15.18 29.57 51.73
N PHE A 106 -14.06 30.13 52.19
CA PHE A 106 -12.81 29.41 52.46
C PHE A 106 -12.09 28.73 51.27
N CYS A 107 -10.97 29.31 50.83
CA CYS A 107 -9.70 28.58 50.88
C CYS A 107 -8.47 29.48 50.64
N SER A 108 -7.42 29.07 51.34
CA SER A 108 -6.13 29.70 51.57
C SER A 108 -5.17 29.54 50.38
N ASP A 109 -4.38 30.59 50.18
CA ASP A 109 -2.97 30.66 49.76
C ASP A 109 -2.33 29.57 48.88
N TYR A 110 -1.90 30.05 47.70
CA TYR A 110 -0.55 29.93 47.11
C TYR A 110 0.42 28.88 47.70
N SER A 111 0.70 27.83 46.92
CA SER A 111 2.06 27.30 46.69
C SER A 111 2.07 26.29 45.54
N GLY A 112 2.38 26.77 44.33
CA GLY A 112 2.66 25.92 43.18
C GLY A 112 4.14 25.53 43.15
N THR A 113 4.48 24.41 43.80
CA THR A 113 5.76 23.71 43.58
C THR A 113 5.67 22.82 42.35
N SER A 114 6.63 22.97 41.44
CA SER A 114 6.92 22.04 40.35
C SER A 114 7.16 20.62 40.88
N THR A 115 6.52 19.61 40.29
CA THR A 115 7.11 18.27 40.18
C THR A 115 6.53 17.53 38.99
N VAL A 116 7.44 17.02 38.18
CA VAL A 116 7.25 16.11 37.05
C VAL A 116 6.67 14.78 37.54
N TYR A 117 5.64 14.24 36.88
CA TYR A 117 5.33 12.82 36.97
C TYR A 117 5.18 12.18 35.59
N SER A 118 5.92 11.09 35.48
CA SER A 118 5.93 10.07 34.44
C SER A 118 4.96 8.96 34.83
N THR A 119 4.16 8.41 33.90
CA THR A 119 3.68 7.01 33.95
C THR A 119 3.18 6.53 32.58
N ALA A 120 4.01 5.77 31.87
CA ALA A 120 3.88 4.34 31.55
C ALA A 120 2.59 3.76 30.87
N PRO A 121 2.68 2.55 30.26
CA PRO A 121 2.07 2.23 28.97
C PRO A 121 0.86 1.28 29.04
N ASN A 122 0.04 1.32 27.99
CA ASN A 122 -1.18 0.52 27.88
C ASN A 122 -0.86 -0.97 27.58
N ARG A 123 -1.20 -1.85 28.54
CA ARG A 123 -1.32 -3.31 28.37
C ARG A 123 -2.73 -3.65 27.92
N TYR A 124 -2.86 -4.58 26.97
CA TYR A 124 -4.08 -5.38 26.79
C TYR A 124 -3.72 -6.87 26.95
N PRO A 125 -4.50 -7.67 27.69
CA PRO A 125 -4.41 -9.12 27.67
C PRO A 125 -5.36 -9.70 26.60
N ILE A 126 -5.07 -10.91 26.11
CA ILE A 126 -6.02 -12.04 26.01
C ILE A 126 -5.23 -13.25 25.50
N ALA A 127 -5.31 -14.33 26.27
CA ALA A 127 -4.91 -15.68 25.89
C ALA A 127 -6.06 -16.34 25.12
N HIS A 128 -5.74 -17.14 24.10
CA HIS A 128 -6.50 -18.35 23.78
C HIS A 128 -5.60 -19.35 23.06
N SER A 129 -5.51 -20.54 23.63
CA SER A 129 -4.97 -21.77 23.05
C SER A 129 -5.78 -22.19 21.82
N MET A 130 -5.13 -22.81 20.83
CA MET A 130 -5.75 -23.87 20.04
C MET A 130 -4.70 -24.77 19.38
N GLU A 131 -5.02 -26.06 19.40
CA GLU A 131 -4.22 -27.22 19.05
C GLU A 131 -3.95 -27.33 17.54
N VAL A 132 -2.85 -27.99 17.20
CA VAL A 132 -2.45 -28.34 15.84
C VAL A 132 -2.92 -29.76 15.56
N GLN A 133 -3.78 -29.92 14.54
CA GLN A 133 -4.02 -31.22 13.89
C GLN A 133 -3.65 -31.12 12.40
N SER A 134 -2.95 -32.16 11.96
CA SER A 134 -2.43 -32.43 10.62
C SER A 134 -3.51 -32.80 9.61
N SER A 135 -3.38 -32.38 8.35
CA SER A 135 -3.16 -33.28 7.20
C SER A 135 -3.17 -32.55 5.83
N ASP A 136 -2.26 -33.04 4.98
CA ASP A 136 -2.26 -33.19 3.52
C ASP A 136 -2.37 -32.01 2.53
N ALA A 137 -1.30 -31.90 1.73
CA ALA A 137 -1.21 -31.18 0.46
C ALA A 137 -0.35 -32.00 -0.55
N PRO A 138 -0.49 -31.83 -1.88
CA PRO A 138 -0.53 -32.93 -2.84
C PRO A 138 0.77 -33.32 -3.55
N LEU A 139 0.74 -34.53 -4.10
CA LEU A 139 1.73 -35.24 -4.93
C LEU A 139 2.05 -34.56 -6.27
N LEU A 140 3.32 -34.64 -6.72
CA LEU A 140 3.79 -34.65 -8.11
C LEU A 140 5.31 -35.04 -8.16
N PRO A 141 5.91 -35.45 -9.31
CA PRO A 141 6.09 -36.88 -9.63
C PRO A 141 7.55 -37.39 -9.72
N HIS A 142 7.62 -38.72 -9.83
CA HIS A 142 8.76 -39.63 -9.91
C HIS A 142 9.90 -39.28 -10.88
N THR A 143 11.14 -39.56 -10.44
CA THR A 143 12.25 -39.95 -11.32
C THR A 143 12.94 -41.19 -10.74
N LYS A 144 13.15 -42.21 -11.60
CA LYS A 144 13.76 -43.52 -11.28
C LYS A 144 15.29 -43.45 -11.32
N PRO A 145 16.03 -44.26 -10.54
CA PRO A 145 17.47 -44.49 -10.73
C PRO A 145 17.73 -45.57 -11.80
N PRO A 146 18.89 -45.56 -12.49
CA PRO A 146 19.22 -46.53 -13.53
C PRO A 146 19.77 -47.85 -12.96
N THR A 147 19.32 -48.94 -13.56
CA THR A 147 19.82 -50.31 -13.44
C THR A 147 21.17 -50.47 -14.16
N ALA A 148 22.13 -51.15 -13.54
CA ALA A 148 23.31 -51.70 -14.21
C ALA A 148 23.43 -53.21 -13.91
N SER A 149 23.60 -53.95 -14.99
CA SER A 149 23.51 -55.40 -15.17
C SER A 149 24.76 -56.18 -14.76
N CYS A 150 24.56 -57.39 -14.23
CA CYS A 150 25.59 -58.41 -14.04
C CYS A 150 26.13 -58.96 -15.38
N PHE A 151 27.43 -59.20 -15.46
CA PHE A 151 28.07 -60.09 -16.44
C PHE A 151 28.69 -61.31 -15.72
N PRO A 152 28.62 -62.52 -16.27
CA PRO A 152 29.26 -63.71 -15.69
C PRO A 152 30.61 -64.00 -16.35
N ILE A 153 31.62 -64.41 -15.57
CA ILE A 153 32.81 -65.09 -16.10
C ILE A 153 33.08 -66.36 -15.30
N ASN A 154 33.23 -67.43 -16.07
CA ASN A 154 33.46 -68.83 -15.73
C ASN A 154 34.87 -69.05 -15.13
N ILE A 155 34.99 -69.94 -14.15
CA ILE A 155 36.27 -70.50 -13.66
C ILE A 155 36.34 -71.98 -14.08
N PRO A 156 37.45 -72.47 -14.66
CA PRO A 156 37.76 -73.88 -14.65
C PRO A 156 38.77 -74.26 -13.55
N HIS A 157 38.55 -75.48 -13.08
CA HIS A 157 39.18 -76.19 -11.97
C HIS A 157 40.62 -76.63 -12.28
N ASN A 158 41.53 -76.57 -11.29
CA ASN A 158 42.59 -77.56 -11.18
C ASN A 158 43.00 -77.78 -9.71
N SER A 159 43.06 -79.06 -9.36
CA SER A 159 43.56 -79.70 -8.13
C SER A 159 45.10 -79.64 -8.08
N TYR A 160 45.87 -79.85 -6.99
CA TYR A 160 45.81 -80.79 -5.87
C TYR A 160 46.69 -80.30 -4.71
N GLU A 161 46.39 -80.84 -3.52
CA GLU A 161 47.28 -81.13 -2.37
C GLU A 161 47.58 -80.12 -1.26
N HIS A 162 47.53 -80.70 -0.06
CA HIS A 162 47.45 -80.13 1.28
C HIS A 162 48.83 -79.81 1.87
N GLN A 163 48.93 -78.74 2.67
CA GLN A 163 49.59 -78.78 3.98
C GLN A 163 49.27 -77.55 4.84
N CYS A 164 48.97 -77.81 6.13
CA CYS A 164 48.28 -76.93 7.06
C CYS A 164 49.20 -75.98 7.87
N ARG A 165 48.73 -74.73 8.06
CA ARG A 165 48.50 -73.98 9.33
C ARG A 165 48.94 -72.50 9.25
N PRO A 166 48.39 -71.58 10.09
CA PRO A 166 47.15 -71.64 10.87
C PRO A 166 46.14 -70.57 10.40
N ASN A 167 44.91 -70.66 10.92
CA ASN A 167 43.82 -69.71 10.72
C ASN A 167 44.29 -68.24 10.77
N THR A 168 44.31 -67.57 9.62
CA THR A 168 44.00 -66.14 9.55
C THR A 168 42.54 -66.04 9.16
N PHE A 169 41.67 -66.00 10.16
CA PHE A 169 40.32 -65.47 9.96
C PHE A 169 40.44 -64.12 9.24
N PRO A 170 39.66 -63.85 8.17
CA PRO A 170 39.49 -62.49 7.72
C PRO A 170 39.01 -61.71 8.93
N LEU A 171 39.78 -60.69 9.34
CA LEU A 171 39.42 -59.77 10.41
C LEU A 171 37.93 -59.43 10.26
N GLU A 172 37.12 -59.81 11.24
CA GLU A 172 35.75 -59.30 11.33
C GLU A 172 35.84 -57.77 11.26
N PRO A 173 34.91 -57.08 10.56
CA PRO A 173 34.90 -55.64 10.58
C PRO A 173 34.68 -55.21 12.03
N GLU A 174 35.71 -54.64 12.63
CA GLU A 174 35.72 -54.43 14.06
C GLU A 174 34.51 -53.60 14.52
N PRO A 175 33.72 -54.07 15.51
CA PRO A 175 32.40 -53.51 15.82
C PRO A 175 32.44 -52.02 16.17
N TRP A 176 33.55 -51.57 16.76
CA TRP A 176 33.77 -50.19 17.18
C TRP A 176 33.79 -49.17 16.03
N ARG A 177 34.21 -49.53 14.82
CA ARG A 177 34.29 -48.59 13.68
C ARG A 177 32.89 -48.15 13.17
N SER A 178 31.87 -48.96 13.38
CA SER A 178 30.48 -48.67 12.96
C SER A 178 29.74 -47.73 13.93
N GLU A 179 30.04 -47.84 15.23
CA GLU A 179 29.43 -47.02 16.27
C GLU A 179 30.02 -45.60 16.29
N GLU A 180 31.32 -45.48 16.01
CA GLU A 180 32.05 -44.21 15.95
C GLU A 180 31.59 -43.35 14.76
N THR A 181 31.39 -43.96 13.59
CA THR A 181 30.82 -43.29 12.41
C THR A 181 29.35 -42.90 12.61
N THR A 182 28.58 -43.71 13.34
CA THR A 182 27.20 -43.38 13.72
C THR A 182 27.16 -42.19 14.70
N ARG A 183 28.08 -42.13 15.68
CA ARG A 183 28.21 -41.00 16.61
C ARG A 183 28.61 -39.71 15.90
N GLU A 184 29.52 -39.76 14.94
CA GLU A 184 29.87 -38.61 14.10
C GLU A 184 28.68 -38.13 13.28
N LEU A 185 27.94 -39.05 12.65
CA LEU A 185 26.73 -38.72 11.88
C LEU A 185 25.68 -38.04 12.75
N VAL A 186 25.42 -38.56 13.94
CA VAL A 186 24.50 -37.98 14.91
C VAL A 186 24.98 -36.59 15.36
N THR A 187 26.28 -36.41 15.58
CA THR A 187 26.86 -35.12 15.96
C THR A 187 26.68 -34.09 14.84
N ARG A 188 26.98 -34.47 13.59
CA ARG A 188 26.78 -33.61 12.43
C ARG A 188 25.31 -33.24 12.23
N LEU A 189 24.39 -34.20 12.36
CA LEU A 189 22.95 -33.94 12.29
C LEU A 189 22.49 -32.97 13.38
N LYS A 190 22.95 -33.14 14.63
CA LYS A 190 22.64 -32.22 15.74
C LYS A 190 23.11 -30.80 15.45
N LEU A 191 24.32 -30.64 14.91
CA LEU A 191 24.85 -29.33 14.53
C LEU A 191 24.03 -28.70 13.40
N THR A 192 23.67 -29.45 12.36
CA THR A 192 22.82 -28.95 11.27
C THR A 192 21.43 -28.56 11.77
N VAL A 193 20.82 -29.33 12.69
CA VAL A 193 19.52 -28.99 13.28
C VAL A 193 19.60 -27.70 14.09
N GLU A 194 20.66 -27.51 14.89
CA GLU A 194 20.81 -26.27 15.66
C GLU A 194 21.10 -25.07 14.75
N ASP A 195 21.90 -25.23 13.69
CA ASP A 195 22.12 -24.20 12.68
C ASP A 195 20.82 -23.82 11.96
N GLN A 196 20.06 -24.80 11.46
CA GLN A 196 18.75 -24.58 10.85
C GLN A 196 17.78 -23.88 11.80
N LYS A 197 17.77 -24.26 13.08
CA LYS A 197 16.96 -23.61 14.11
C LYS A 197 17.37 -22.16 14.33
N ASN A 198 18.67 -21.84 14.30
CA ASN A 198 19.16 -20.47 14.40
C ASN A 198 18.83 -19.65 13.15
N GLN A 199 18.95 -20.24 11.95
CA GLN A 199 18.51 -19.62 10.71
C GLN A 199 17.01 -19.31 10.72
N LEU A 200 16.17 -20.25 11.15
CA LEU A 200 14.72 -20.05 11.28
C LEU A 200 14.38 -18.94 12.28
N LYS A 201 15.07 -18.86 13.43
CA LYS A 201 14.90 -17.76 14.37
C LYS A 201 15.26 -16.41 13.73
N GLN A 202 16.37 -16.36 13.00
CA GLN A 202 16.81 -15.14 12.31
C GLN A 202 15.82 -14.72 11.22
N GLN A 203 15.30 -15.68 10.44
CA GLN A 203 14.25 -15.44 9.45
C GLN A 203 12.96 -14.91 10.12
N GLY A 204 12.55 -15.50 11.25
CA GLY A 204 11.39 -15.05 12.02
C GLY A 204 11.53 -13.60 12.50
N MET A 205 12.70 -13.22 13.02
CA MET A 205 12.98 -11.83 13.40
C MET A 205 12.92 -10.88 12.20
N LYS A 206 13.48 -11.30 11.04
CA LYS A 206 13.47 -10.51 9.81
C LYS A 206 12.04 -10.29 9.28
N LEU A 207 11.23 -11.34 9.24
CA LEU A 207 9.82 -11.27 8.83
C LEU A 207 9.04 -10.32 9.75
N GLN A 208 9.22 -10.43 11.07
CA GLN A 208 8.56 -9.54 12.02
C GLN A 208 8.95 -8.06 11.79
N GLN A 209 10.22 -7.78 11.49
CA GLN A 209 10.68 -6.43 11.18
C GLN A 209 10.10 -5.92 9.85
N GLN A 210 10.02 -6.77 8.84
CA GLN A 210 9.39 -6.44 7.56
C GLN A 210 7.90 -6.13 7.73
N GLU A 211 7.16 -6.92 8.51
CA GLU A 211 5.74 -6.66 8.79
C GLU A 211 5.52 -5.30 9.46
N ARG A 212 6.37 -4.92 10.41
CA ARG A 212 6.32 -3.59 11.04
C ARG A 212 6.56 -2.47 10.02
N THR A 213 7.55 -2.67 9.15
CA THR A 213 7.89 -1.71 8.10
C THR A 213 6.74 -1.53 7.11
N ILE A 214 6.13 -2.63 6.67
CA ILE A 214 4.95 -2.61 5.78
C ILE A 214 3.80 -1.84 6.42
N ARG A 215 3.51 -2.08 7.70
CA ARG A 215 2.46 -1.34 8.42
C ARG A 215 2.77 0.16 8.50
N GLN A 216 4.02 0.53 8.75
CA GLN A 216 4.42 1.94 8.81
C GLN A 216 4.30 2.62 7.45
N LEU A 217 4.76 1.96 6.38
CA LEU A 217 4.63 2.47 5.02
C LEU A 217 3.16 2.61 4.59
N ASP A 218 2.29 1.68 4.96
CA ASP A 218 0.84 1.77 4.69
C ASP A 218 0.21 3.00 5.36
N VAL A 219 0.61 3.32 6.60
CA VAL A 219 0.15 4.54 7.29
C VAL A 219 0.66 5.80 6.58
N GLN A 220 1.93 5.85 6.21
CA GLN A 220 2.51 7.00 5.49
C GLN A 220 1.87 7.20 4.12
N LEU A 221 1.63 6.11 3.39
CA LEU A 221 1.00 6.17 2.07
C LEU A 221 -0.42 6.73 2.17
N LYS A 222 -1.20 6.30 3.16
CA LYS A 222 -2.55 6.85 3.41
C LYS A 222 -2.54 8.33 3.76
N GLU A 223 -1.57 8.80 4.56
CA GLU A 223 -1.42 10.21 4.90
C GLU A 223 -1.07 11.04 3.65
N VAL A 224 -0.18 10.54 2.78
CA VAL A 224 0.18 11.18 1.52
C VAL A 224 -1.01 11.23 0.56
N GLU A 225 -1.74 10.11 0.38
CA GLU A 225 -2.94 10.06 -0.45
C GLU A 225 -4.00 11.06 0.03
N GLY A 226 -4.19 11.18 1.35
CA GLY A 226 -5.10 12.15 1.96
C GLY A 226 -4.64 13.60 1.80
N ARG A 227 -3.34 13.87 1.79
CA ARG A 227 -2.77 15.22 1.66
C ARG A 227 -3.04 15.86 0.30
N PHE A 228 -2.96 15.06 -0.76
CA PHE A 228 -3.07 15.55 -2.14
C PHE A 228 -4.44 15.29 -2.78
N CYS A 229 -5.47 15.08 -1.96
CA CYS A 229 -6.84 14.85 -2.46
C CYS A 229 -7.58 16.15 -2.82
N ASN A 230 -7.03 17.32 -2.49
CA ASN A 230 -7.60 18.65 -2.80
C ASN A 230 -9.08 18.78 -2.42
N GLY A 231 -9.45 18.30 -1.23
CA GLY A 231 -10.82 18.33 -0.73
C GLY A 231 -11.76 17.26 -1.31
N ILE A 232 -11.33 16.48 -2.31
CA ILE A 232 -12.11 15.37 -2.90
C ILE A 232 -11.57 14.05 -2.36
N TYR A 233 -12.26 13.47 -1.38
CA TYR A 233 -11.81 12.23 -0.73
C TYR A 233 -12.79 11.08 -0.93
N ILE A 234 -12.26 9.89 -1.28
CA ILE A 234 -13.05 8.68 -1.48
C ILE A 234 -12.62 7.62 -0.48
N TRP A 235 -13.51 7.34 0.46
CA TRP A 235 -13.28 6.32 1.48
C TRP A 235 -13.93 5.00 1.09
N ARG A 236 -13.09 3.97 0.90
CA ARG A 236 -13.56 2.60 0.68
C ARG A 236 -13.60 1.80 1.98
N ILE A 237 -14.79 1.47 2.46
CA ILE A 237 -14.99 0.55 3.58
C ILE A 237 -14.98 -0.90 3.05
N ARG A 238 -13.89 -1.61 3.30
CA ARG A 238 -13.80 -3.06 3.04
C ARG A 238 -14.51 -3.87 4.13
N GLU A 239 -14.92 -5.09 3.79
CA GLU A 239 -15.54 -6.05 4.72
C GLU A 239 -16.78 -5.49 5.43
N TYR A 240 -17.62 -4.77 4.68
CA TYR A 240 -18.80 -4.09 5.21
C TYR A 240 -19.71 -5.02 6.02
N SER A 241 -20.00 -6.23 5.52
CA SER A 241 -20.89 -7.18 6.19
C SER A 241 -20.39 -7.57 7.58
N GLN A 242 -19.08 -7.76 7.75
CA GLN A 242 -18.49 -8.08 9.05
C GLN A 242 -18.53 -6.87 9.97
N LYS A 243 -18.06 -5.71 9.50
CA LYS A 243 -18.07 -4.47 10.29
C LYS A 243 -19.47 -4.06 10.73
N ARG A 244 -20.48 -4.30 9.90
CA ARG A 244 -21.88 -4.05 10.27
C ARG A 244 -22.35 -5.03 11.35
N LYS A 245 -21.99 -6.31 11.30
CA LYS A 245 -22.26 -7.26 12.39
C LYS A 245 -21.60 -6.80 13.68
N ASP A 246 -20.32 -6.42 13.63
CA ASP A 246 -19.60 -5.93 14.81
C ASP A 246 -20.24 -4.66 15.39
N ALA A 247 -20.79 -3.78 14.55
CA ALA A 247 -21.54 -2.60 14.98
C ALA A 247 -22.90 -2.95 15.61
N ILE A 248 -23.61 -3.95 15.09
CA ILE A 248 -24.86 -4.47 15.68
C ILE A 248 -24.59 -5.12 17.04
N GLU A 249 -23.52 -5.92 17.12
CA GLU A 249 -23.05 -6.59 18.35
C GLU A 249 -22.38 -5.62 19.33
N ARG A 250 -22.30 -4.32 19.01
CA ARG A 250 -21.66 -3.25 19.79
C ARG A 250 -20.18 -3.49 20.10
N LYS A 251 -19.50 -4.36 19.34
CA LYS A 251 -18.06 -4.59 19.43
C LYS A 251 -17.27 -3.43 18.83
N ALA A 252 -17.72 -2.92 17.69
CA ALA A 252 -17.09 -1.80 16.99
C ALA A 252 -18.15 -0.96 16.27
N THR A 253 -18.64 0.09 16.93
CA THR A 253 -19.77 0.90 16.42
C THR A 253 -19.34 2.09 15.56
N VAL A 254 -18.08 2.52 15.67
CA VAL A 254 -17.54 3.71 15.01
C VAL A 254 -16.34 3.34 14.15
N HIS A 255 -16.35 3.79 12.91
CA HIS A 255 -15.19 3.70 12.03
C HIS A 255 -14.77 5.09 11.56
N HIS A 256 -13.46 5.33 11.51
CA HIS A 256 -12.89 6.54 10.95
C HIS A 256 -12.18 6.24 9.63
N SER A 257 -12.31 7.15 8.68
CA SER A 257 -11.40 7.21 7.54
C SER A 257 -10.02 7.69 7.98
N PRO A 258 -8.97 7.43 7.19
CA PRO A 258 -7.75 8.22 7.25
C PRO A 258 -8.02 9.73 7.18
N GLY A 259 -7.07 10.51 7.66
CA GLY A 259 -7.09 11.96 7.54
C GLY A 259 -6.90 12.37 6.08
N PHE A 260 -7.63 13.40 5.65
CA PHE A 260 -7.51 13.99 4.33
C PHE A 260 -7.58 15.52 4.44
N TYR A 261 -7.17 16.22 3.39
CA TYR A 261 -6.97 17.66 3.46
C TYR A 261 -7.73 18.41 2.38
N THR A 262 -8.17 19.63 2.70
CA THR A 262 -8.81 20.53 1.72
C THR A 262 -7.83 20.98 0.63
N SER A 263 -6.53 21.05 0.96
CA SER A 263 -5.41 21.32 0.06
C SER A 263 -4.11 20.81 0.71
N PRO A 264 -2.96 20.81 0.00
CA PRO A 264 -1.70 20.37 0.60
C PRO A 264 -1.27 21.18 1.83
N HIS A 265 -1.82 22.34 2.13
CA HIS A 265 -1.54 23.09 3.37
C HIS A 265 -2.85 23.56 4.03
N GLY A 266 -3.92 22.79 3.82
CA GLY A 266 -5.28 23.12 4.23
C GLY A 266 -5.71 22.44 5.53
N TYR A 267 -7.01 22.53 5.83
CA TYR A 267 -7.59 21.89 7.01
C TYR A 267 -7.52 20.38 6.90
N LYS A 268 -7.14 19.72 8.00
CA LYS A 268 -7.19 18.27 8.12
C LYS A 268 -8.59 17.83 8.54
N MET A 269 -9.13 16.80 7.90
CA MET A 269 -10.47 16.26 8.17
C MET A 269 -10.46 14.74 8.16
N CYS A 270 -11.46 14.12 8.77
CA CYS A 270 -11.77 12.70 8.58
C CYS A 270 -13.29 12.47 8.53
N ILE A 271 -13.68 11.36 7.91
CA ILE A 271 -15.08 10.90 7.91
C ILE A 271 -15.24 9.88 9.04
N ARG A 272 -16.32 10.02 9.80
CA ARG A 272 -16.79 9.03 10.76
C ARG A 272 -18.02 8.32 10.18
N ALA A 273 -18.02 6.98 10.22
CA ALA A 273 -19.17 6.16 9.87
C ALA A 273 -19.62 5.29 11.04
N ASN A 274 -20.93 5.28 11.26
CA ASN A 274 -21.62 4.41 12.19
C ASN A 274 -22.56 3.49 11.39
N LEU A 275 -22.11 2.26 11.13
CA LEU A 275 -22.76 1.34 10.18
C LEU A 275 -24.12 0.79 10.65
N ASN A 276 -24.42 0.97 11.94
CA ASN A 276 -25.68 0.60 12.55
C ASN A 276 -26.44 1.82 13.08
N GLY A 277 -26.15 3.02 12.55
CA GLY A 277 -26.79 4.26 12.95
C GLY A 277 -26.37 4.77 14.33
N VAL A 278 -26.82 5.99 14.63
CA VAL A 278 -26.64 6.66 15.93
C VAL A 278 -27.97 7.29 16.33
N GLU A 279 -28.22 7.40 17.64
CA GLU A 279 -29.43 8.03 18.19
C GLU A 279 -30.72 7.45 17.56
N SER A 280 -31.59 8.30 17.01
CA SER A 280 -32.86 7.93 16.39
C SER A 280 -32.71 7.06 15.13
N GLY A 281 -31.52 7.04 14.52
CA GLY A 281 -31.19 6.21 13.35
C GLY A 281 -30.65 4.83 13.70
N THR A 282 -30.52 4.48 14.98
CA THR A 282 -29.92 3.21 15.41
C THR A 282 -30.68 2.01 14.84
N GLY A 283 -29.97 1.07 14.22
CA GLY A 283 -30.52 -0.14 13.60
C GLY A 283 -31.14 0.04 12.21
N THR A 284 -31.43 1.29 11.79
CA THR A 284 -32.21 1.58 10.58
C THR A 284 -31.41 2.31 9.52
N HIS A 285 -30.55 3.24 9.92
CA HIS A 285 -29.80 4.10 9.01
C HIS A 285 -28.29 3.88 9.13
N LEU A 286 -27.56 4.30 8.10
CA LEU A 286 -26.13 4.57 8.17
C LEU A 286 -25.96 6.04 8.55
N SER A 287 -25.21 6.31 9.62
CA SER A 287 -24.88 7.69 10.02
C SER A 287 -23.45 8.03 9.60
N LEU A 288 -23.28 9.17 8.91
CA LEU A 288 -21.99 9.70 8.47
C LEU A 288 -21.77 11.10 9.02
N PHE A 289 -20.54 11.39 9.44
CA PHE A 289 -20.14 12.69 9.97
C PHE A 289 -18.78 13.08 9.39
N VAL A 290 -18.52 14.37 9.26
CA VAL A 290 -17.18 14.91 8.98
C VAL A 290 -16.66 15.57 10.24
N HIS A 291 -15.44 15.23 10.62
CA HIS A 291 -14.73 15.87 11.72
C HIS A 291 -13.58 16.70 11.15
N VAL A 292 -13.44 17.91 11.67
CA VAL A 292 -12.20 18.69 11.51
C VAL A 292 -11.20 18.18 12.55
N MET A 293 -9.96 17.95 12.12
CA MET A 293 -8.86 17.47 12.95
C MET A 293 -7.81 18.56 13.09
N GLN A 294 -6.98 18.46 14.14
CA GLN A 294 -5.80 19.32 14.27
C GLN A 294 -4.85 19.08 13.08
N GLY A 295 -4.63 20.12 12.28
CA GLY A 295 -3.72 20.15 11.15
C GLY A 295 -2.39 20.81 11.49
N GLU A 296 -1.38 20.57 10.66
CA GLU A 296 -0.05 21.19 10.79
C GLU A 296 -0.04 22.70 10.50
N TYR A 297 -1.03 23.18 9.74
CA TYR A 297 -1.09 24.57 9.24
C TYR A 297 -2.24 25.36 9.89
N ASP A 298 -2.84 24.85 10.96
CA ASP A 298 -4.00 25.47 11.59
C ASP A 298 -3.74 26.92 12.04
N GLU A 299 -2.49 27.26 12.38
CA GLU A 299 -2.07 28.62 12.78
C GLU A 299 -2.21 29.66 11.66
N ILE A 300 -2.08 29.23 10.40
CA ILE A 300 -2.12 30.13 9.23
C ILE A 300 -3.47 30.05 8.49
N LEU A 301 -4.35 29.15 8.91
CA LEU A 301 -5.66 28.97 8.30
C LEU A 301 -6.71 29.87 8.98
N PRO A 302 -7.68 30.42 8.23
CA PRO A 302 -8.74 31.20 8.82
C PRO A 302 -9.66 30.31 9.67
N TRP A 303 -10.13 30.80 10.81
CA TRP A 303 -11.08 30.08 11.65
C TRP A 303 -12.31 30.95 11.99
N PRO A 304 -13.51 30.36 12.10
CA PRO A 304 -13.83 28.94 11.97
C PRO A 304 -13.78 28.44 10.51
N PHE A 305 -13.81 27.11 10.30
CA PHE A 305 -13.95 26.54 8.96
C PHE A 305 -15.31 26.94 8.34
N LEU A 306 -15.29 27.58 7.18
CA LEU A 306 -16.49 28.09 6.47
C LEU A 306 -16.77 27.36 5.13
N GLY A 307 -16.06 26.27 4.84
CA GLY A 307 -16.22 25.55 3.58
C GLY A 307 -17.51 24.73 3.49
N HIS A 308 -17.97 24.48 2.27
CA HIS A 308 -19.12 23.64 1.99
C HIS A 308 -18.71 22.16 1.90
N VAL A 309 -19.37 21.31 2.69
CA VAL A 309 -19.08 19.87 2.76
C VAL A 309 -20.21 19.08 2.13
N VAL A 310 -19.88 18.22 1.17
CA VAL A 310 -20.83 17.29 0.55
C VAL A 310 -20.43 15.86 0.89
N LEU A 311 -21.35 15.13 1.52
CA LEU A 311 -21.21 13.69 1.73
C LEU A 311 -22.09 12.95 0.73
N SER A 312 -21.55 11.87 0.16
CA SER A 312 -22.28 11.04 -0.80
C SER A 312 -21.86 9.58 -0.67
N ILE A 313 -22.84 8.68 -0.84
CA ILE A 313 -22.60 7.23 -0.93
C ILE A 313 -22.56 6.88 -2.41
N LEU A 314 -21.43 6.34 -2.86
CA LEU A 314 -21.25 5.97 -4.25
C LEU A 314 -21.89 4.61 -4.52
N ASP A 315 -22.91 4.60 -5.37
CA ASP A 315 -23.40 3.37 -5.99
C ASP A 315 -22.32 2.83 -6.94
N GLN A 316 -22.09 1.52 -6.95
CA GLN A 316 -21.10 0.86 -7.82
C GLN A 316 -21.73 0.28 -9.11
N THR A 317 -23.05 0.35 -9.26
CA THR A 317 -23.76 -0.21 -10.43
C THR A 317 -23.52 0.58 -11.73
N TRP A 318 -23.08 1.84 -11.65
CA TRP A 318 -22.90 2.74 -12.80
C TRP A 318 -21.99 2.21 -13.93
N ARG A 319 -21.13 1.22 -13.66
CA ARG A 319 -20.26 0.59 -14.67
C ARG A 319 -20.99 -0.36 -15.62
N LYS A 320 -22.22 -0.79 -15.32
CA LYS A 320 -22.95 -1.79 -16.14
C LYS A 320 -23.69 -1.19 -17.34
N THR A 321 -23.95 0.11 -17.36
CA THR A 321 -24.85 0.75 -18.33
C THR A 321 -24.17 1.27 -19.59
N ARG A 322 -22.85 1.07 -19.76
CA ARG A 322 -22.08 1.62 -20.91
C ARG A 322 -21.69 0.58 -21.97
N TYR A 323 -22.09 -0.68 -21.77
CA TYR A 323 -21.79 -1.82 -22.67
C TYR A 323 -23.04 -2.67 -22.97
N GLN A 324 -24.23 -2.05 -22.98
CA GLN A 324 -25.44 -2.66 -23.53
C GLN A 324 -25.92 -1.87 -24.72
#